data_AF-A0A7V2VMB9-F1
#
_entry.id   AF-A0A7V2VMB9-F1
#
_cell.length_a   1.000
_cell.length_b   1.000
_cell.length_c   1.000
_cell.angle_alpha   90.00
_cell.angle_beta   90.00
_cell.angle_gamma   90.00
#
_symmetry.space_group_name_H-M   'P 1'
#
loop_
_entity.id
_entity.type
_entity.pdbx_description
1 polymer ?
#
loop_
_entity_poly.entity_id
_entity_poly.type
_entity_poly.pdbx_seq_one_letter_code
_entity_poly.pdbx_strand_id
1 'polypeptide(L)'
;MDKLEVLKRSDVFHYLDEADLKTVEKMATEEVFEPGEIIFRQDKHAEKIYIIEDGLVSILLEMGPTDKRQIQYASNFECFGWAATIPPFRRLCMAKAVERTKVLAFDGMELRNLINTNCKLCAEIAGGVAYVISQRLKAAFDQLMGCTYQD
;
A
#
# COMPACT_ATOMS: atom_id res chain seq x y z
N MET A 1 13.45 10.67 6.43
CA MET A 1 13.40 11.31 5.10
C MET A 1 12.32 12.39 5.16
N ASP A 2 12.32 13.38 4.28
CA ASP A 2 11.20 14.33 4.21
C ASP A 2 9.94 13.59 3.72
N LYS A 3 8.78 13.76 4.39
CA LYS A 3 7.54 13.05 4.05
C LYS A 3 7.13 13.33 2.62
N LEU A 4 7.21 14.59 2.21
CA LEU A 4 6.87 15.02 0.86
C LEU A 4 7.71 14.30 -0.20
N GLU A 5 9.00 14.07 0.06
CA GLU A 5 9.89 13.33 -0.84
C GLU A 5 9.52 11.83 -0.92
N VAL A 6 9.07 11.23 0.18
CA VAL A 6 8.55 9.85 0.16
C VAL A 6 7.29 9.78 -0.73
N LEU A 7 6.37 10.73 -0.60
CA LEU A 7 5.14 10.76 -1.39
C LEU A 7 5.40 10.99 -2.88
N LYS A 8 6.29 11.93 -3.23
CA LYS A 8 6.71 12.20 -4.62
C LYS A 8 7.29 10.97 -5.32
N ARG A 9 7.98 10.12 -4.57
CA ARG A 9 8.61 8.90 -5.11
C ARG A 9 7.69 7.69 -5.08
N SER A 10 6.56 7.78 -4.38
CA SER A 10 5.69 6.63 -4.13
C SER A 10 4.95 6.18 -5.38
N ASP A 11 4.81 4.86 -5.54
CA ASP A 11 4.05 4.26 -6.65
C ASP A 11 2.59 4.74 -6.72
N VAL A 12 2.00 5.10 -5.58
CA VAL A 12 0.60 5.51 -5.47
C VAL A 12 0.39 7.00 -5.68
N PHE A 13 1.38 7.88 -5.40
CA PHE A 13 1.20 9.34 -5.45
C PHE A 13 2.20 10.10 -6.34
N HIS A 14 3.12 9.43 -7.04
CA HIS A 14 4.18 10.10 -7.83
C HIS A 14 3.69 11.04 -8.95
N TYR A 15 2.42 10.92 -9.37
CA TYR A 15 1.81 11.74 -10.42
C TYR A 15 0.98 12.91 -9.88
N LEU A 16 0.84 13.05 -8.56
CA LEU A 16 0.15 14.19 -7.95
C LEU A 16 1.00 15.47 -8.06
N ASP A 17 0.33 16.61 -8.21
CA ASP A 17 1.00 17.91 -8.18
C ASP A 17 1.43 18.29 -6.75
N GLU A 18 2.29 19.32 -6.62
CA GLU A 18 2.87 19.68 -5.33
C GLU A 18 1.82 20.16 -4.29
N ALA A 19 0.73 20.79 -4.74
CA ALA A 19 -0.32 21.26 -3.85
C ALA A 19 -1.15 20.09 -3.30
N ASP A 20 -1.45 19.12 -4.16
CA ASP A 20 -2.13 17.88 -3.79
C ASP A 20 -1.25 16.99 -2.89
N LEU A 21 0.04 16.86 -3.19
CA LEU A 21 0.99 16.16 -2.32
C LEU A 21 1.08 16.77 -0.91
N LYS A 22 1.11 18.11 -0.79
CA LYS A 22 1.07 18.80 0.51
C LYS A 22 -0.24 18.60 1.26
N THR A 23 -1.33 18.34 0.55
CA THR A 23 -2.61 18.00 1.16
C THR A 23 -2.55 16.60 1.74
N VAL A 24 -2.09 15.63 0.94
CA VAL A 24 -1.92 14.23 1.36
C VAL A 24 -0.91 14.11 2.51
N GLU A 25 0.20 14.85 2.46
CA GLU A 25 1.21 14.87 3.53
C GLU A 25 0.62 15.18 4.92
N LYS A 26 -0.36 16.10 5.00
CA LYS A 26 -1.02 16.46 6.25
C LYS A 26 -1.93 15.37 6.80
N MET A 27 -2.37 14.44 5.95
CA MET A 27 -3.18 13.28 6.32
C MET A 27 -2.29 12.11 6.77
N ALA A 28 -0.97 12.20 6.60
CA ALA A 28 -0.02 11.13 6.89
C ALA A 28 0.43 11.10 8.36
N THR A 29 0.25 9.95 9.00
CA THR A 29 0.84 9.64 10.31
C THR A 29 2.05 8.73 10.13
N GLU A 30 3.09 8.92 10.94
CA GLU A 30 4.28 8.06 10.89
C GLU A 30 4.08 6.86 11.81
N GLU A 31 4.36 5.66 11.29
CA GLU A 31 4.35 4.43 12.06
C GLU A 31 5.63 3.64 11.83
N VAL A 32 6.03 2.86 12.82
CA VAL A 32 7.22 2.01 12.76
C VAL A 32 6.84 0.60 13.23
N PHE A 33 7.22 -0.40 12.45
CA PHE A 33 7.03 -1.81 12.75
C PHE A 33 8.39 -2.49 12.93
N GLU A 34 8.50 -3.34 13.94
CA GLU A 34 9.73 -4.08 14.21
C GLU A 34 9.81 -5.37 13.36
N PRO A 35 11.02 -5.91 13.11
CA PRO A 35 11.18 -7.17 12.39
C PRO A 35 10.30 -8.28 12.97
N GLY A 36 9.50 -8.92 12.12
CA GLY A 36 8.60 -9.99 12.52
C GLY A 36 7.18 -9.56 12.88
N GLU A 37 6.94 -8.26 13.05
CA GLU A 37 5.65 -7.71 13.45
C GLU A 37 4.58 -7.89 12.36
N ILE A 38 3.37 -8.23 12.78
CA ILE A 38 2.21 -8.39 11.91
C ILE A 38 1.50 -7.05 11.81
N ILE A 39 1.61 -6.40 10.65
CA ILE A 39 1.02 -5.08 10.41
C ILE A 39 -0.51 -5.20 10.29
N PHE A 40 -0.98 -6.21 9.55
CA PHE A 40 -2.39 -6.59 9.52
C PHE A 40 -2.57 -8.04 9.08
N ARG A 41 -3.73 -8.62 9.41
CA ARG A 41 -4.10 -9.99 9.05
C ARG A 41 -5.09 -10.01 7.89
N GLN A 42 -5.06 -11.11 7.14
CA GLN A 42 -6.04 -11.40 6.10
C GLN A 42 -7.46 -11.41 6.70
N ASP A 43 -8.46 -11.08 5.88
CA ASP A 43 -9.88 -11.12 6.23
C ASP A 43 -10.33 -10.16 7.35
N LYS A 44 -9.42 -9.33 7.86
CA LYS A 44 -9.76 -8.26 8.80
C LYS A 44 -10.22 -6.99 8.07
N HIS A 45 -10.95 -6.15 8.78
CA HIS A 45 -11.32 -4.84 8.28
C HIS A 45 -10.06 -4.03 7.96
N ALA A 46 -10.09 -3.31 6.84
CA ALA A 46 -8.98 -2.53 6.34
C ALA A 46 -9.25 -1.04 6.61
N GLU A 47 -8.56 -0.50 7.60
CA GLU A 47 -8.69 0.89 8.01
C GLU A 47 -7.62 1.77 7.37
N LYS A 48 -6.38 1.27 7.28
CA LYS A 48 -5.22 2.04 6.84
C LYS A 48 -4.59 1.55 5.54
N ILE A 49 -4.12 2.50 4.74
CA ILE A 49 -3.19 2.29 3.62
C ILE A 49 -1.82 2.87 4.01
N TYR A 50 -0.75 2.29 3.49
CA TYR A 50 0.60 2.60 3.91
C TYR A 50 1.53 2.80 2.71
N ILE A 51 2.49 3.70 2.86
CA ILE A 51 3.64 3.88 1.95
C ILE A 51 4.90 3.66 2.77
N ILE A 52 5.80 2.81 2.28
CA ILE A 52 7.05 2.51 2.98
C ILE A 52 8.04 3.66 2.75
N GLU A 53 8.48 4.31 3.83
CA GLU A 53 9.61 5.25 3.76
C GLU A 53 10.92 4.47 3.64
N ASP A 54 11.09 3.48 4.52
CA ASP A 54 12.28 2.65 4.61
C ASP A 54 11.93 1.30 5.24
N GLY A 55 12.35 0.21 4.61
CA GLY A 55 12.20 -1.15 5.12
C GLY A 55 11.61 -2.12 4.11
N LEU A 56 11.20 -3.28 4.60
CA LEU A 56 10.70 -4.38 3.77
C LEU A 56 9.53 -5.08 4.44
N VAL A 57 8.41 -5.17 3.72
CA VAL A 57 7.19 -5.84 4.13
C VAL A 57 6.97 -7.06 3.24
N SER A 58 6.75 -8.22 3.87
CA SER A 58 6.29 -9.43 3.20
C SER A 58 4.76 -9.40 3.13
N ILE A 59 4.23 -9.64 1.94
CA ILE A 59 2.80 -9.87 1.71
C ILE A 59 2.58 -11.38 1.62
N LEU A 60 1.69 -11.91 2.46
CA LEU A 60 1.46 -13.35 2.58
C LEU A 60 -0.02 -13.69 2.41
N LEU A 61 -0.30 -14.80 1.74
CA LEU A 61 -1.61 -15.42 1.71
C LEU A 61 -1.71 -16.48 2.81
N GLU A 62 -2.73 -16.38 3.67
CA GLU A 62 -3.03 -17.39 4.69
C GLU A 62 -3.95 -18.46 4.06
N MET A 63 -3.43 -19.68 3.85
CA MET A 63 -4.17 -20.79 3.24
C MET A 63 -4.75 -21.78 4.29
N GLY A 64 -4.37 -21.60 5.55
CA GLY A 64 -4.84 -22.38 6.69
C GLY A 64 -4.23 -21.87 8.00
N PRO A 65 -4.52 -22.52 9.14
CA PRO A 65 -4.04 -22.05 10.46
C PRO A 65 -2.51 -21.94 10.57
N THR A 66 -1.78 -22.81 9.88
CA THR A 66 -0.31 -22.88 9.90
C THR A 66 0.34 -22.64 8.54
N ASP A 67 -0.44 -22.69 7.44
CA ASP A 67 0.08 -22.53 6.08
C ASP A 67 -0.04 -21.07 5.62
N LYS A 68 1.12 -20.46 5.39
CA LYS A 68 1.25 -19.09 4.89
C LYS A 68 2.25 -19.11 3.75
N ARG A 69 1.85 -18.55 2.61
CA ARG A 69 2.72 -18.40 1.45
C ARG A 69 3.05 -16.95 1.24
N GLN A 70 4.34 -16.64 1.17
CA GLN A 70 4.81 -15.34 0.73
C GLN A 70 4.50 -15.21 -0.77
N ILE A 71 3.76 -14.16 -1.13
CA ILE A 71 3.35 -13.91 -2.52
C ILE A 71 4.13 -12.74 -3.12
N GLN A 72 4.36 -11.67 -2.35
CA GLN A 72 5.06 -10.48 -2.83
C GLN A 72 5.85 -9.83 -1.70
N TYR A 73 6.75 -8.94 -2.05
CA TYR A 73 7.33 -7.97 -1.12
C TYR A 73 6.83 -6.56 -1.48
N ALA A 74 6.91 -5.66 -0.51
CA ALA A 74 6.80 -4.23 -0.70
C ALA A 74 7.98 -3.58 0.03
N SER A 75 8.64 -2.63 -0.62
CA SER A 75 9.87 -1.97 -0.19
C SER A 75 9.72 -0.46 -0.33
N ASN A 76 10.81 0.28 -0.12
CA ASN A 76 10.82 1.74 -0.12
C ASN A 76 10.03 2.35 -1.28
N PHE A 77 9.16 3.30 -0.95
CA PHE A 77 8.24 4.02 -1.83
C PHE A 77 7.09 3.18 -2.41
N GLU A 78 6.96 1.90 -2.07
CA GLU A 78 5.82 1.10 -2.49
C GLU A 78 4.65 1.20 -1.51
N CYS A 79 3.45 1.19 -2.07
CA CYS A 79 2.20 1.21 -1.34
C CYS A 79 1.72 -0.21 -1.01
N PHE A 80 1.22 -0.41 0.21
CA PHE A 80 0.54 -1.63 0.62
C PHE A 80 -0.68 -1.35 1.49
N GLY A 81 -1.55 -2.35 1.65
CA GLY A 81 -2.78 -2.17 2.41
C GLY A 81 -3.85 -1.32 1.70
N TRP A 82 -3.74 -1.16 0.38
CA TRP A 82 -4.68 -0.39 -0.45
C TRP A 82 -6.14 -0.86 -0.35
N ALA A 83 -6.41 -2.07 0.15
CA ALA A 83 -7.76 -2.54 0.41
C ALA A 83 -8.55 -1.63 1.37
N ALA A 84 -7.88 -0.76 2.13
CA ALA A 84 -8.54 0.25 2.96
C ALA A 84 -9.30 1.31 2.15
N THR A 85 -9.05 1.47 0.85
CA THR A 85 -9.75 2.46 0.00
C THR A 85 -10.77 1.85 -0.95
N ILE A 86 -10.88 0.52 -1.01
CA ILE A 86 -11.75 -0.20 -1.96
C ILE A 86 -12.73 -1.14 -1.22
N PRO A 87 -14.04 -1.08 -1.51
CA PRO A 87 -15.02 -2.02 -0.95
C PRO A 87 -14.64 -3.49 -1.24
N PRO A 88 -14.83 -4.42 -0.29
CA PRO A 88 -15.57 -4.28 0.97
C PRO A 88 -14.70 -3.83 2.17
N PHE A 89 -13.57 -3.16 1.93
CA PHE A 89 -12.65 -2.70 2.98
C PHE A 89 -12.15 -3.87 3.85
N ARG A 90 -11.69 -4.93 3.18
CA ARG A 90 -11.21 -6.15 3.82
C ARG A 90 -9.84 -6.52 3.27
N ARG A 91 -8.92 -6.91 4.16
CA ARG A 91 -7.56 -7.31 3.80
C ARG A 91 -7.58 -8.60 2.97
N LEU A 92 -7.08 -8.53 1.74
CA LEU A 92 -6.94 -9.69 0.85
C LEU A 92 -5.81 -10.65 1.26
N CYS A 93 -4.85 -10.14 2.02
CA CYS A 93 -3.64 -10.83 2.44
C CYS A 93 -3.21 -10.33 3.81
N MET A 94 -2.25 -11.03 4.42
CA MET A 94 -1.52 -10.61 5.59
C MET A 94 -0.29 -9.78 5.18
N ALA A 95 0.08 -8.79 5.99
CA ALA A 95 1.34 -8.07 5.85
C ALA A 95 2.19 -8.22 7.13
N LYS A 96 3.48 -8.47 6.95
CA LYS A 96 4.44 -8.68 8.03
C LYS A 96 5.74 -7.92 7.72
N ALA A 97 6.24 -7.16 8.68
CA ALA A 97 7.55 -6.53 8.59
C ALA A 97 8.65 -7.61 8.56
N VAL A 98 9.53 -7.57 7.56
CA VAL A 98 10.70 -8.46 7.44
C VAL A 98 11.87 -7.86 8.20
N GLU A 99 12.02 -6.54 8.11
CA GLU A 99 12.98 -5.72 8.85
C GLU A 99 12.27 -4.53 9.49
N ARG A 100 13.01 -3.71 10.26
CA ARG A 100 12.46 -2.50 10.87
C ARG A 100 11.92 -1.61 9.74
N THR A 101 10.61 -1.40 9.72
CA THR A 101 9.92 -0.73 8.62
C THR A 101 9.27 0.55 9.10
N LYS A 102 9.62 1.68 8.50
CA LYS A 102 8.99 2.99 8.70
C LYS A 102 8.01 3.25 7.58
N VAL A 103 6.82 3.72 7.91
CA VAL A 103 5.76 3.98 6.93
C VAL A 103 5.08 5.32 7.18
N LEU A 104 4.53 5.88 6.11
CA LEU A 104 3.45 6.85 6.17
C LEU A 104 2.12 6.11 6.10
N ALA A 105 1.32 6.24 7.14
CA ALA A 105 0.01 5.61 7.30
C ALA A 105 -1.11 6.64 7.11
N PHE A 106 -2.13 6.24 6.35
CA PHE A 106 -3.29 7.07 6.03
C PHE A 106 -4.57 6.34 6.40
N ASP A 107 -5.54 7.06 6.95
CA ASP A 107 -6.89 6.56 7.13
C ASP A 107 -7.59 6.44 5.76
N GLY A 108 -8.00 5.23 5.41
CA GLY A 108 -8.64 4.95 4.13
C GLY A 108 -10.00 5.64 3.99
N MET A 109 -10.73 5.86 5.08
CA MET A 109 -12.00 6.59 5.07
C MET A 109 -11.78 8.08 4.85
N GLU A 110 -10.76 8.66 5.46
CA GLU A 110 -10.38 10.06 5.24
C GLU A 110 -10.03 10.32 3.77
N LEU A 111 -9.22 9.45 3.17
CA LEU A 111 -8.88 9.54 1.74
C LEU A 111 -10.13 9.45 0.84
N ARG A 112 -11.08 8.56 1.14
CA ARG A 112 -12.34 8.45 0.38
C ARG A 112 -13.24 9.67 0.57
N ASN A 113 -13.23 10.26 1.76
CA ASN A 113 -14.06 11.42 2.09
C ASN A 113 -13.62 12.70 1.37
N LEU A 114 -12.42 12.71 0.77
CA LEU A 114 -11.99 13.76 -0.16
C LEU A 114 -12.96 13.94 -1.32
N ILE A 115 -13.80 12.95 -1.66
CA ILE A 115 -14.86 13.13 -2.67
C ILE A 115 -15.75 14.35 -2.39
N ASN A 116 -15.94 14.70 -1.11
CA ASN A 116 -16.79 15.80 -0.67
C ASN A 116 -16.09 17.16 -0.63
N THR A 117 -14.75 17.18 -0.58
CA THR A 117 -13.97 18.41 -0.35
C THR A 117 -12.96 18.71 -1.46
N ASN A 118 -12.39 17.68 -2.07
CA ASN A 118 -11.48 17.74 -3.20
C ASN A 118 -11.65 16.49 -4.10
N CYS A 119 -12.71 16.50 -4.92
CA CYS A 119 -13.07 15.39 -5.80
C CYS A 119 -11.96 15.06 -6.83
N LYS A 120 -11.22 16.07 -7.32
CA LYS A 120 -10.06 15.87 -8.21
C LYS A 120 -9.02 14.98 -7.54
N LEU A 121 -8.55 15.37 -6.35
CA LEU A 121 -7.56 14.61 -5.59
C LEU A 121 -8.07 13.21 -5.24
N CYS A 122 -9.34 13.07 -4.85
CA CYS A 122 -9.94 11.77 -4.58
C CYS A 122 -9.86 10.83 -5.80
N ALA A 123 -10.15 11.35 -7.00
CA ALA A 123 -10.09 10.59 -8.25
C ALA A 123 -8.65 10.23 -8.62
N GLU A 124 -7.71 11.16 -8.44
CA GLU A 124 -6.29 10.92 -8.68
C GLU A 124 -5.75 9.82 -7.75
N ILE A 125 -6.02 9.89 -6.44
CA ILE A 125 -5.67 8.84 -5.47
C ILE A 125 -6.25 7.47 -5.87
N ALA A 126 -7.51 7.44 -6.31
CA ALA A 126 -8.12 6.20 -6.79
C ALA A 126 -7.39 5.65 -8.03
N GLY A 127 -6.93 6.52 -8.93
CA GLY A 127 -6.07 6.18 -10.07
C GLY A 127 -4.74 5.54 -9.65
N GLY A 128 -4.05 6.09 -8.64
CA GLY A 128 -2.82 5.50 -8.12
C GLY A 128 -3.03 4.16 -7.45
N VAL A 129 -4.12 4.01 -6.70
CA VAL A 129 -4.47 2.70 -6.13
C VAL A 129 -4.73 1.69 -7.25
N ALA A 130 -5.42 2.08 -8.32
CA ALA A 130 -5.62 1.22 -9.49
C ALA A 130 -4.29 0.83 -10.17
N TYR A 131 -3.35 1.77 -10.27
CA TYR A 131 -2.00 1.50 -10.75
C TYR A 131 -1.26 0.48 -9.86
N VAL A 132 -1.27 0.66 -8.53
CA VAL A 132 -0.66 -0.30 -7.60
C VAL A 132 -1.26 -1.71 -7.78
N ILE A 133 -2.58 -1.79 -7.95
CA ILE A 133 -3.26 -3.06 -8.21
C ILE A 133 -2.81 -3.67 -9.54
N SER A 134 -2.71 -2.89 -10.62
CA SER A 134 -2.28 -3.42 -11.92
C SER A 134 -0.85 -3.96 -11.88
N GLN A 135 0.06 -3.26 -11.18
CA GLN A 135 1.44 -3.71 -11.02
C GLN A 135 1.52 -5.01 -10.21
N ARG A 136 0.78 -5.09 -9.10
CA ARG A 136 0.75 -6.29 -8.27
C ARG A 136 0.06 -7.48 -8.95
N LEU A 137 -0.96 -7.24 -9.76
CA LEU A 137 -1.63 -8.28 -10.55
C LEU A 137 -0.70 -8.82 -11.64
N LYS A 138 0.00 -7.93 -12.35
CA LYS A 138 1.02 -8.34 -13.33
C LYS A 138 2.09 -9.21 -12.68
N ALA A 139 2.65 -8.77 -11.55
CA ALA A 139 3.65 -9.57 -10.82
C ALA A 139 3.11 -10.94 -10.38
N ALA A 140 1.84 -11.03 -9.99
CA ALA A 140 1.21 -12.31 -9.66
C ALA A 140 1.06 -13.23 -10.89
N PHE A 141 0.72 -12.68 -12.06
CA PHE A 141 0.68 -13.46 -13.31
C PHE A 141 2.07 -13.95 -13.72
N ASP A 142 3.10 -13.11 -13.62
CA ASP A 142 4.48 -13.50 -13.92
C ASP A 142 4.94 -14.67 -13.04
N GLN A 143 4.59 -14.64 -11.75
CA GLN A 143 4.86 -15.74 -10.82
C GLN A 143 4.08 -17.03 -11.15
N LEU A 144 2.81 -16.92 -11.54
CA LEU A 144 1.97 -18.08 -11.88
C LEU A 144 2.43 -18.77 -13.18
N MET A 145 2.88 -18.00 -14.15
CA MET A 145 3.27 -18.51 -15.47
C MET A 145 4.66 -19.15 -15.49
N GLY A 146 5.45 -19.03 -14.42
CA GLY A 146 6.78 -19.65 -14.30
C GLY A 146 7.85 -19.15 -15.28
N CYS A 147 7.49 -18.25 -16.19
CA CYS A 147 8.36 -17.69 -17.22
C CYS A 147 8.03 -16.20 -17.37
N THR A 148 9.01 -15.34 -17.12
CA THR A 148 9.04 -14.03 -17.79
C THR A 148 9.03 -14.30 -19.29
N TYR A 149 8.01 -13.83 -20.00
CA TYR A 149 8.11 -13.67 -21.45
C TYR A 149 9.27 -12.69 -21.67
N GLN A 150 10.44 -13.23 -22.04
CA GLN A 150 11.56 -12.41 -22.50
C GLN A 150 11.28 -12.13 -23.97
N ASP A 151 10.91 -10.88 -24.26
CA ASP A 151 11.04 -10.32 -25.60
C ASP A 151 12.54 -10.14 -25.95
#